data_AF-A0A969Z5W0-F1
#
_entry.id   AF-A0A969Z5W0-F1
#
_cell.length_a   1.000
_cell.length_b   1.000
_cell.length_c   1.000
_cell.angle_alpha   90.00
_cell.angle_beta   90.00
_cell.angle_gamma   90.00
#
_symmetry.space_group_name_H-M   'P 1'
#
loop_
_entity.id
_entity.type
_entity.pdbx_description
1 polymer ?
#
loop_
_entity_poly.entity_id
_entity_poly.type
_entity_poly.pdbx_seq_one_letter_code
_entity_poly.pdbx_strand_id
1 'polypeptide(L)'
;MKKKILLFIGSYFIYLILVLLIFYFNGIYMDNTTNIISSKRILLFPIILDVITFIIILFYNKYVKKYEKLNFKVLLVIFLSIIILGILFGIIDYNRIKSGEMPIFVIAEHDKSGPEINYYGLGYKVVRNPGVSHKEQIYNDNYVKFGLWFYTWKIEMHKPSILYTHRLKTIETSNCDNKASLYYTLDNKNIYSYCLDSIQISDDGEFIELKNYLEQDKNIVYEIINAITYKDSLFDGGTKIYKDGGTTEYTNNGITIINCHTLDGNRDIYIGPKNMTMRSNFCKNNNETFVRTYTIKSIEEYNEQQYEDGIPVTYGKSLKVTLSQFQAETKTVIINNLYDALEVNQTYEFEFMILNKDLKINDDIDSIFKYADIISTKKTDKVGLDQIQESIK
;
A
#
# COMPACT_ATOMS: atom_id res chain seq x y z
N MET A 1 -17.70 34.00 -52.25
CA MET A 1 -16.61 34.34 -51.29
C MET A 1 -16.92 33.98 -49.84
N LYS A 2 -18.11 34.28 -49.28
CA LYS A 2 -18.44 34.01 -47.85
C LYS A 2 -18.31 32.55 -47.38
N LYS A 3 -18.53 31.54 -48.25
CA LYS A 3 -18.47 30.10 -47.88
C LYS A 3 -17.03 29.54 -47.73
N LYS A 4 -16.05 30.09 -48.45
CA LYS A 4 -14.64 29.65 -48.35
C LYS A 4 -13.94 30.19 -47.09
N ILE A 5 -14.32 31.39 -46.65
CA ILE A 5 -13.77 32.02 -45.44
C ILE A 5 -14.24 31.27 -44.17
N LEU A 6 -15.49 30.78 -44.13
CA LEU A 6 -16.02 30.03 -42.98
C LEU A 6 -15.37 28.64 -42.81
N LEU A 7 -14.99 27.98 -43.92
CA LEU A 7 -14.28 26.69 -43.94
C LEU A 7 -12.82 26.81 -43.49
N PHE A 8 -12.17 27.93 -43.81
CA PHE A 8 -10.79 28.21 -43.38
C PHE A 8 -10.72 28.45 -41.86
N ILE A 9 -11.72 29.15 -41.30
CA ILE A 9 -11.81 29.42 -39.87
C ILE A 9 -12.07 28.13 -39.07
N GLY A 10 -12.94 27.22 -39.55
CA GLY A 10 -13.24 25.95 -38.85
C GLY A 10 -12.06 24.97 -38.78
N SER A 11 -11.27 24.86 -39.85
CA SER A 11 -10.04 24.05 -39.86
C SER A 11 -8.98 24.60 -38.91
N TYR A 12 -8.83 25.93 -38.87
CA TYR A 12 -7.87 26.57 -37.97
C TYR A 12 -8.30 26.46 -36.51
N PHE A 13 -9.61 26.48 -36.23
CA PHE A 13 -10.16 26.31 -34.88
C PHE A 13 -9.95 24.89 -34.35
N ILE A 14 -10.10 23.86 -35.19
CA ILE A 14 -9.81 22.46 -34.81
C ILE A 14 -8.31 22.26 -34.60
N TYR A 15 -7.47 22.83 -35.47
CA TYR A 15 -6.02 22.80 -35.28
C TYR A 15 -5.60 23.53 -34.00
N LEU A 16 -6.21 24.68 -33.69
CA LEU A 16 -5.99 25.42 -32.47
C LEU A 16 -6.42 24.64 -31.22
N ILE A 17 -7.56 23.95 -31.25
CA ILE A 17 -8.01 23.07 -30.16
C ILE A 17 -7.08 21.86 -29.99
N LEU A 18 -6.61 21.25 -31.08
CA LEU A 18 -5.64 20.15 -31.00
C LEU A 18 -4.29 20.63 -30.48
N VAL A 19 -3.82 21.80 -30.93
CA VAL A 19 -2.58 22.42 -30.45
C VAL A 19 -2.72 22.80 -28.97
N LEU A 20 -3.85 23.36 -28.54
CA LEU A 20 -4.13 23.66 -27.13
C LEU A 20 -4.25 22.39 -26.29
N LEU A 21 -4.82 21.30 -26.80
CA LEU A 21 -4.83 19.99 -26.14
C LEU A 21 -3.41 19.42 -26.04
N ILE A 22 -2.60 19.52 -27.10
CA ILE A 22 -1.19 19.10 -27.10
C ILE A 22 -0.37 19.94 -26.11
N PHE A 23 -0.56 21.25 -26.03
CA PHE A 23 0.09 22.12 -25.04
C PHE A 23 -0.44 21.87 -23.62
N TYR A 24 -1.72 21.54 -23.45
CA TYR A 24 -2.30 21.15 -22.16
C TYR A 24 -1.71 19.84 -21.65
N PHE A 25 -1.58 18.83 -22.53
CA PHE A 25 -0.94 17.55 -22.19
C PHE A 25 0.59 17.64 -22.03
N ASN A 26 1.27 18.52 -22.79
CA ASN A 26 2.71 18.74 -22.65
C ASN A 26 3.08 19.66 -21.48
N GLY A 27 2.24 20.63 -21.12
CA GLY A 27 2.45 21.54 -20.00
C GLY A 27 2.32 20.86 -18.63
N ILE A 28 1.62 19.72 -18.56
CA ILE A 28 1.59 18.84 -17.38
C ILE A 28 2.93 18.12 -17.16
N TYR A 29 3.78 18.02 -18.20
CA TYR A 29 5.00 17.21 -18.16
C TYR A 29 6.29 18.00 -17.91
N MET A 30 6.23 19.33 -17.87
CA MET A 30 7.41 20.19 -17.76
C MET A 30 7.25 21.25 -16.65
N ASP A 31 7.33 20.82 -15.38
CA ASP A 31 8.21 21.52 -14.41
C ASP A 31 8.61 20.60 -13.23
N ASN A 32 9.81 20.04 -13.37
CA ASN A 32 10.85 19.77 -12.36
C ASN A 32 10.47 19.33 -10.93
N THR A 33 10.60 18.04 -10.67
CA THR A 33 11.75 17.56 -9.87
C THR A 33 12.14 16.15 -10.32
N THR A 34 13.44 16.01 -10.54
CA THR A 34 14.18 14.79 -10.89
C THR A 34 13.79 13.59 -10.03
N ASN A 35 13.31 12.51 -10.63
CA ASN A 35 13.90 11.18 -10.43
C ASN A 35 13.35 10.15 -11.43
N ILE A 36 14.31 9.46 -12.02
CA ILE A 36 14.18 8.43 -13.04
C ILE A 36 13.38 7.25 -12.46
N ILE A 37 12.19 6.99 -12.99
CA ILE A 37 11.49 5.72 -12.76
C ILE A 37 11.56 4.86 -14.03
N SER A 38 12.45 3.87 -13.94
CA SER A 38 12.59 2.66 -14.75
C SER A 38 11.22 2.09 -15.14
N SER A 39 10.88 1.97 -16.42
CA SER A 39 11.35 1.03 -17.45
C SER A 39 10.27 -0.04 -17.75
N LYS A 40 9.96 -0.19 -19.04
CA LYS A 40 8.97 -1.04 -19.74
C LYS A 40 7.55 -0.52 -20.03
N ARG A 41 6.94 0.43 -19.30
CA ARG A 41 5.67 1.07 -19.77
C ARG A 41 5.86 2.36 -20.58
N ILE A 42 7.02 3.01 -20.44
CA ILE A 42 7.31 4.33 -21.05
C ILE A 42 7.71 4.22 -22.52
N LEU A 43 8.20 3.07 -23.00
CA LEU A 43 8.65 2.91 -24.39
C LEU A 43 7.54 2.51 -25.37
N LEU A 44 6.42 1.95 -24.88
CA LEU A 44 5.31 1.56 -25.75
C LEU A 44 4.38 2.73 -26.05
N PHE A 45 4.23 3.70 -25.14
CA PHE A 45 3.30 4.81 -25.32
C PHE A 45 3.66 5.78 -26.47
N PRO A 46 4.92 6.24 -26.64
CA PRO A 46 5.29 7.08 -27.78
C PRO A 46 5.24 6.29 -29.10
N ILE A 47 5.61 5.01 -29.10
CA ILE A 47 5.51 4.16 -30.29
C ILE A 47 4.05 3.91 -30.68
N ILE A 48 3.16 3.69 -29.71
CA ILE A 48 1.72 3.55 -29.94
C ILE A 48 1.14 4.89 -30.41
N LEU A 49 1.58 6.02 -29.86
CA LEU A 49 1.13 7.36 -30.28
C LEU A 49 1.64 7.72 -31.68
N ASP A 50 2.87 7.33 -32.03
CA ASP A 50 3.47 7.51 -33.36
C ASP A 50 2.81 6.57 -34.38
N VAL A 51 2.46 5.34 -33.99
CA VAL A 51 1.71 4.42 -34.85
C VAL A 51 0.26 4.88 -35.01
N ILE A 52 -0.38 5.41 -33.98
CA ILE A 52 -1.73 5.98 -34.05
C ILE A 52 -1.72 7.26 -34.90
N THR A 53 -0.76 8.16 -34.71
CA THR A 53 -0.63 9.36 -35.55
C THR A 53 -0.26 8.99 -36.98
N PHE A 54 0.60 7.99 -37.21
CA PHE A 54 0.92 7.50 -38.55
C PHE A 54 -0.26 6.79 -39.21
N ILE A 55 -1.05 5.99 -38.48
CA ILE A 55 -2.32 5.42 -38.95
C ILE A 55 -3.33 6.51 -39.25
N ILE A 56 -3.45 7.53 -38.40
CA ILE A 56 -4.32 8.70 -38.63
C ILE A 56 -3.84 9.47 -39.86
N ILE A 57 -2.54 9.68 -40.04
CA ILE A 57 -1.94 10.37 -41.20
C ILE A 57 -2.11 9.52 -42.48
N LEU A 58 -1.98 8.20 -42.42
CA LEU A 58 -2.23 7.30 -43.55
C LEU A 58 -3.72 7.23 -43.88
N PHE A 59 -4.61 7.19 -42.88
CA PHE A 59 -6.05 7.31 -43.08
C PHE A 59 -6.40 8.66 -43.68
N TYR A 60 -5.80 9.74 -43.16
CA TYR A 60 -5.99 11.10 -43.64
C TYR A 60 -5.49 11.23 -45.09
N ASN A 61 -4.27 10.81 -45.42
CA ASN A 61 -3.73 10.93 -46.78
C ASN A 61 -4.40 10.00 -47.80
N LYS A 62 -4.78 8.76 -47.42
CA LYS A 62 -5.43 7.81 -48.32
C LYS A 62 -6.91 8.11 -48.54
N TYR A 63 -7.62 8.66 -47.54
CA TYR A 63 -9.04 9.02 -47.68
C TYR A 63 -9.27 10.49 -48.08
N VAL A 64 -8.47 11.46 -47.65
CA VAL A 64 -8.74 12.89 -47.92
C VAL A 64 -8.47 13.27 -49.37
N LYS A 65 -7.55 12.60 -50.08
CA LYS A 65 -7.41 12.79 -51.55
C LYS A 65 -8.59 12.27 -52.36
N LYS A 66 -9.50 11.47 -51.75
CA LYS A 66 -10.73 10.95 -52.36
C LYS A 66 -12.01 11.49 -51.71
N TYR A 67 -11.91 12.14 -50.55
CA TYR A 67 -13.02 12.71 -49.80
C TYR A 67 -12.70 14.16 -49.39
N GLU A 68 -12.82 15.08 -50.34
CA GLU A 68 -12.90 16.55 -50.12
C GLU A 68 -14.13 16.99 -49.27
N LYS A 69 -14.88 16.04 -48.73
CA LYS A 69 -15.96 16.26 -47.76
C LYS A 69 -15.85 15.20 -46.67
N LEU A 70 -15.07 15.48 -45.63
CA LEU A 70 -15.39 14.89 -44.33
C LEU A 70 -16.80 15.38 -44.00
N ASN A 71 -17.79 14.53 -44.22
CA ASN A 71 -19.20 14.91 -44.16
C ASN A 71 -19.46 15.45 -42.75
N PHE A 72 -19.94 16.69 -42.63
CA PHE A 72 -20.34 17.30 -41.36
C PHE A 72 -21.20 16.35 -40.50
N LYS A 73 -22.00 15.50 -41.16
CA LYS A 73 -22.76 14.41 -40.55
C LYS A 73 -21.92 13.41 -39.74
N VAL A 74 -20.74 13.03 -40.23
CA VAL A 74 -19.82 12.09 -39.54
C VAL A 74 -19.23 12.74 -38.29
N LEU A 75 -18.79 14.00 -38.40
CA LEU A 75 -18.28 14.75 -37.26
C LEU A 75 -19.35 14.95 -36.18
N LEU A 76 -20.59 15.23 -36.61
CA LEU A 76 -21.75 15.35 -35.73
C LEU A 76 -22.07 14.03 -35.01
N VAL A 77 -21.98 12.89 -35.70
CA VAL A 77 -22.17 11.57 -35.08
C VAL A 77 -21.08 11.28 -34.04
N ILE A 78 -19.81 11.58 -34.34
CA ILE A 78 -18.71 11.40 -33.38
C ILE A 78 -18.93 12.28 -32.14
N PHE A 79 -19.25 13.56 -32.34
CA PHE A 79 -19.53 14.48 -31.24
C PHE A 79 -20.70 14.01 -30.35
N LEU A 80 -21.81 13.57 -30.96
CA LEU A 80 -22.94 13.01 -30.22
C LEU A 80 -22.55 11.74 -29.46
N SER A 81 -21.70 10.88 -30.03
CA SER A 81 -21.23 9.67 -29.34
C SER A 81 -20.39 9.98 -28.09
N ILE A 82 -19.54 11.01 -28.14
CA ILE A 82 -18.74 11.47 -26.99
C ILE A 82 -19.65 12.02 -25.88
N ILE A 83 -20.70 12.77 -26.25
CA ILE A 83 -21.70 13.26 -25.29
C ILE A 83 -22.41 12.09 -24.61
N ILE A 84 -22.86 11.09 -25.38
CA ILE A 84 -23.55 9.91 -24.85
C ILE A 84 -22.63 9.15 -23.88
N LEU A 85 -21.36 8.95 -24.24
CA LEU A 85 -20.37 8.31 -23.37
C LEU A 85 -20.14 9.11 -22.08
N GLY A 86 -20.02 10.43 -22.17
CA GLY A 86 -19.88 11.29 -20.99
C GLY A 86 -21.06 11.19 -20.02
N ILE A 87 -22.28 11.13 -20.56
CA ILE A 87 -23.50 10.90 -19.76
C ILE A 87 -23.47 9.52 -19.10
N LEU A 88 -23.13 8.46 -19.84
CA LEU A 88 -23.05 7.10 -19.30
C LEU A 88 -22.01 6.97 -18.18
N PHE A 89 -20.80 7.49 -18.39
CA PHE A 89 -19.74 7.48 -17.38
C PHE A 89 -20.13 8.31 -16.15
N GLY A 90 -20.74 9.49 -16.37
CA GLY A 90 -21.26 10.33 -15.30
C GLY A 90 -22.32 9.62 -14.47
N ILE A 91 -23.26 8.89 -15.08
CA ILE A 91 -24.28 8.10 -14.36
C ILE A 91 -23.64 6.99 -13.53
N ILE A 92 -22.67 6.26 -14.11
CA ILE A 92 -21.97 5.18 -13.41
C ILE A 92 -21.24 5.74 -12.18
N ASP A 93 -20.42 6.77 -12.36
CA ASP A 93 -19.67 7.37 -11.25
C ASP A 93 -20.58 8.05 -10.22
N TYR A 94 -21.68 8.69 -10.65
CA TYR A 94 -22.68 9.24 -9.74
C TYR A 94 -23.28 8.15 -8.83
N ASN A 95 -23.67 7.01 -9.41
CA ASN A 95 -24.22 5.90 -8.65
C ASN A 95 -23.19 5.27 -7.71
N ARG A 96 -21.92 5.13 -8.15
CA ARG A 96 -20.81 4.67 -7.31
C ARG A 96 -20.57 5.60 -6.12
N ILE A 97 -20.53 6.91 -6.34
CA ILE A 97 -20.37 7.91 -5.27
C ILE A 97 -21.56 7.83 -4.31
N LYS A 98 -22.78 7.73 -4.84
CA LYS A 98 -23.98 7.59 -4.01
C LYS A 98 -23.97 6.32 -3.16
N SER A 99 -23.31 5.25 -3.60
CA SER A 99 -23.11 4.01 -2.83
C SER A 99 -21.84 4.02 -1.95
N GLY A 100 -21.12 5.14 -1.87
CA GLY A 100 -19.90 5.25 -1.04
C GLY A 100 -18.65 4.66 -1.68
N GLU A 101 -18.62 4.47 -3.01
CA GLU A 101 -17.46 3.99 -3.75
C GLU A 101 -16.75 5.10 -4.53
N MET A 102 -15.44 4.94 -4.74
CA MET A 102 -14.64 5.85 -5.58
C MET A 102 -15.17 5.87 -7.03
N PRO A 103 -15.23 7.06 -7.68
CA PRO A 103 -15.45 7.16 -9.12
C PRO A 103 -14.26 6.55 -9.89
N ILE A 104 -14.54 5.97 -11.05
CA ILE A 104 -13.55 5.22 -11.86
C ILE A 104 -13.29 5.84 -13.24
N PHE A 105 -14.22 6.63 -13.77
CA PHE A 105 -14.08 7.27 -15.09
C PHE A 105 -13.61 8.73 -14.99
N VAL A 106 -12.87 9.03 -13.92
CA VAL A 106 -12.34 10.37 -13.64
C VAL A 106 -10.83 10.35 -13.46
N ILE A 107 -10.21 11.51 -13.67
CA ILE A 107 -8.79 11.75 -13.43
C ILE A 107 -8.66 12.77 -12.31
N ALA A 108 -7.81 12.49 -11.33
CA ALA A 108 -7.54 13.39 -10.21
C ALA A 108 -6.64 14.56 -10.64
N GLU A 109 -6.94 15.75 -10.13
CA GLU A 109 -6.03 16.90 -10.17
C GLU A 109 -4.92 16.69 -9.14
N HIS A 110 -3.71 16.40 -9.59
CA HIS A 110 -2.52 16.39 -8.74
C HIS A 110 -2.04 17.83 -8.51
N ASP A 111 -1.43 18.12 -7.36
CA ASP A 111 -0.94 19.44 -6.93
C ASP A 111 -1.96 20.49 -6.46
N LYS A 112 -2.72 20.17 -5.41
CA LYS A 112 -3.29 21.20 -4.54
C LYS A 112 -2.94 20.94 -3.08
N SER A 113 -2.21 21.88 -2.46
CA SER A 113 -2.01 22.00 -1.00
C SER A 113 -3.30 22.47 -0.29
N GLY A 114 -4.45 21.94 -0.71
CA GLY A 114 -5.76 22.32 -0.22
C GLY A 114 -6.54 21.12 0.31
N PRO A 115 -7.54 21.34 1.17
CA PRO A 115 -8.30 20.25 1.78
C PRO A 115 -9.31 19.61 0.81
N GLU A 116 -9.48 20.14 -0.41
CA GLU A 116 -10.36 19.57 -1.43
C GLU A 116 -9.54 18.90 -2.56
N ILE A 117 -9.99 17.72 -3.01
CA ILE A 117 -9.44 17.04 -4.20
C ILE A 117 -10.48 17.11 -5.31
N ASN A 118 -10.07 17.55 -6.51
CA ASN A 118 -10.92 17.60 -7.69
C ASN A 118 -10.62 16.40 -8.59
N TYR A 119 -11.69 15.82 -9.14
CA TYR A 119 -11.62 14.83 -10.20
C TYR A 119 -12.44 15.29 -11.41
N TYR A 120 -11.90 15.06 -12.60
CA TYR A 120 -12.52 15.45 -13.86
C TYR A 120 -12.83 14.21 -14.70
N GLY A 121 -14.11 14.02 -15.01
CA GLY A 121 -14.61 13.05 -15.97
C GLY A 121 -15.01 13.73 -17.29
N LEU A 122 -15.47 12.94 -18.25
CA LEU A 122 -15.91 13.44 -19.56
C LEU A 122 -17.22 14.24 -19.45
N GLY A 123 -17.12 15.55 -19.24
CA GLY A 123 -18.25 16.47 -19.10
C GLY A 123 -18.79 16.66 -17.68
N TYR A 124 -18.17 16.04 -16.67
CA TYR A 124 -18.55 16.16 -15.26
C TYR A 124 -17.33 16.26 -14.34
N LYS A 125 -17.56 16.72 -13.11
CA LYS A 125 -16.56 16.97 -12.07
C LYS A 125 -17.04 16.39 -10.74
N VAL A 126 -16.11 15.81 -10.00
CA VAL A 126 -16.29 15.39 -8.60
C VAL A 126 -15.35 16.20 -7.73
N VAL A 127 -15.84 16.74 -6.63
CA VAL A 127 -15.02 17.42 -5.61
C VAL A 127 -15.22 16.71 -4.30
N ARG A 128 -14.15 16.31 -3.64
CA ARG A 128 -14.21 15.75 -2.29
C ARG A 128 -13.47 16.61 -1.29
N ASN A 129 -13.94 16.55 -0.05
CA ASN A 129 -13.24 17.09 1.10
C ASN A 129 -13.01 15.95 2.11
N PRO A 130 -11.83 15.32 2.08
CA PRO A 130 -11.44 14.33 3.08
C PRO A 130 -11.46 14.94 4.49
N GLY A 131 -11.89 14.17 5.49
CA GLY A 131 -11.91 14.58 6.89
C GLY A 131 -10.55 14.44 7.56
N VAL A 132 -9.78 13.42 7.20
CA VAL A 132 -8.53 13.03 7.86
C VAL A 132 -7.38 12.91 6.86
N SER A 133 -7.59 12.27 5.71
CA SER A 133 -6.50 11.91 4.79
C SER A 133 -6.96 11.78 3.34
N HIS A 134 -6.16 12.26 2.40
CA HIS A 134 -6.44 12.15 0.96
C HIS A 134 -6.56 10.72 0.42
N LYS A 135 -6.17 9.70 1.20
CA LYS A 135 -6.26 8.27 0.84
C LYS A 135 -7.45 7.56 1.48
N GLU A 136 -8.28 8.25 2.26
CA GLU A 136 -9.44 7.65 2.92
C GLU A 136 -10.58 7.32 1.95
N GLN A 137 -11.52 6.50 2.41
CA GLN A 137 -12.68 6.10 1.63
C GLN A 137 -13.65 7.28 1.45
N ILE A 138 -14.28 7.38 0.28
CA ILE A 138 -15.12 8.53 -0.08
C ILE A 138 -16.30 8.79 0.87
N TYR A 139 -16.85 7.76 1.51
CA TYR A 139 -17.96 7.92 2.46
C TYR A 139 -17.54 8.58 3.79
N ASN A 140 -16.24 8.63 4.08
CA ASN A 140 -15.67 9.34 5.23
C ASN A 140 -15.38 10.82 4.92
N ASP A 141 -15.54 11.25 3.67
CA ASP A 141 -15.37 12.65 3.30
C ASP A 141 -16.42 13.51 4.03
N ASN A 142 -16.01 14.68 4.54
CA ASN A 142 -16.91 15.65 5.15
C ASN A 142 -18.04 16.05 4.20
N TYR A 143 -17.73 16.14 2.91
CA TYR A 143 -18.70 16.27 1.83
C TYR A 143 -18.11 15.86 0.50
N VAL A 144 -19.00 15.44 -0.40
CA VAL A 144 -18.70 15.24 -1.82
C VAL A 144 -19.65 16.09 -2.65
N LYS A 145 -19.11 16.75 -3.68
CA LYS A 145 -19.86 17.48 -4.69
C LYS A 145 -19.70 16.79 -6.04
N PHE A 146 -20.75 16.79 -6.83
CA PHE A 146 -20.76 16.28 -8.20
C PHE A 146 -21.48 17.27 -9.10
N GLY A 147 -21.08 17.34 -10.36
CA GLY A 147 -21.84 18.08 -11.35
C GLY A 147 -21.07 18.27 -12.63
N LEU A 148 -21.39 19.33 -13.35
CA LEU A 148 -20.67 19.72 -14.57
C LEU A 148 -19.34 20.39 -14.19
N TRP A 149 -18.42 20.50 -15.14
CA TRP A 149 -17.10 21.13 -14.90
C TRP A 149 -17.17 22.52 -14.26
N PHE A 150 -18.22 23.28 -14.59
CA PHE A 150 -18.43 24.66 -14.14
C PHE A 150 -19.40 24.78 -12.96
N TYR A 151 -20.09 23.71 -12.56
CA TYR A 151 -21.05 23.77 -11.46
C TYR A 151 -21.25 22.41 -10.81
N THR A 152 -21.08 22.36 -9.49
CA THR A 152 -21.20 21.14 -8.68
C THR A 152 -22.15 21.36 -7.51
N TRP A 153 -22.93 20.36 -7.14
CA TRP A 153 -23.81 20.34 -5.97
C TRP A 153 -23.40 19.22 -5.01
N LYS A 154 -23.71 19.37 -3.73
CA LYS A 154 -23.43 18.33 -2.73
C LYS A 154 -24.29 17.09 -3.00
N ILE A 155 -23.68 15.92 -2.89
CA ILE A 155 -24.39 14.64 -2.91
C ILE A 155 -24.46 14.11 -1.49
N GLU A 156 -25.64 13.68 -1.09
CA GLU A 156 -25.81 12.81 0.06
C GLU A 156 -25.49 11.37 -0.36
N MET A 157 -24.42 10.83 0.21
CA MET A 157 -24.03 9.46 -0.01
C MET A 157 -24.87 8.57 0.90
N HIS A 158 -25.36 7.45 0.36
CA HIS A 158 -25.76 6.35 1.21
C HIS A 158 -24.49 5.85 1.87
N LYS A 159 -24.25 6.26 3.12
CA LYS A 159 -23.29 5.56 3.95
C LYS A 159 -23.76 4.12 3.96
N PRO A 160 -22.92 3.14 3.56
CA PRO A 160 -23.30 1.75 3.78
C PRO A 160 -23.74 1.67 5.24
N SER A 161 -24.90 1.07 5.49
CA SER A 161 -25.38 0.77 6.82
C SER A 161 -24.52 -0.34 7.43
N ILE A 162 -23.20 -0.19 7.39
CA ILE A 162 -22.33 -0.75 8.38
C ILE A 162 -22.44 0.29 9.49
N LEU A 163 -23.38 0.04 10.38
CA LEU A 163 -23.43 0.71 11.66
C LEU A 163 -22.05 0.46 12.29
N TYR A 164 -21.14 1.42 12.21
CA TYR A 164 -19.87 1.34 12.93
C TYR A 164 -20.17 1.54 14.42
N THR A 165 -20.86 0.60 15.05
CA THR A 165 -21.06 0.52 16.52
C THR A 165 -19.89 -0.16 17.20
N HIS A 166 -19.19 -1.02 16.46
CA HIS A 166 -18.15 -1.88 16.99
C HIS A 166 -16.97 -1.06 17.53
N ARG A 167 -16.81 -1.04 18.86
CA ARG A 167 -15.57 -0.59 19.50
C ARG A 167 -14.63 -1.77 19.68
N LEU A 168 -13.37 -1.59 19.31
CA LEU A 168 -12.31 -2.57 19.53
C LEU A 168 -11.53 -2.26 20.79
N LYS A 169 -11.28 -3.31 21.57
CA LYS A 169 -10.38 -3.30 22.71
C LYS A 169 -9.49 -4.52 22.64
N THR A 170 -8.19 -4.32 22.79
CA THR A 170 -7.20 -5.39 22.82
C THR A 170 -6.59 -5.49 24.20
N ILE A 171 -6.15 -6.67 24.61
CA ILE A 171 -5.34 -6.84 25.83
C ILE A 171 -3.97 -7.31 25.36
N GLU A 172 -2.94 -6.50 25.58
CA GLU A 172 -1.57 -6.86 25.22
C GLU A 172 -1.02 -7.93 26.16
N THR A 173 -0.28 -8.89 25.60
CA THR A 173 0.38 -9.94 26.37
C THR A 173 1.49 -9.34 27.24
N SER A 174 1.47 -9.63 28.54
CA SER A 174 2.50 -9.16 29.49
C SER A 174 3.93 -9.54 29.10
N ASN A 175 4.12 -10.71 28.50
CA ASN A 175 5.40 -11.23 28.01
C ASN A 175 5.29 -11.63 26.53
N CYS A 176 5.36 -10.63 25.65
CA CYS A 176 5.44 -10.83 24.21
C CYS A 176 6.70 -11.64 23.85
N ASP A 177 6.53 -12.87 23.37
CA ASP A 177 7.62 -13.73 22.90
C ASP A 177 7.99 -13.47 21.42
N ASN A 178 7.42 -12.41 20.84
CA ASN A 178 7.56 -12.02 19.44
C ASN A 178 7.07 -13.07 18.43
N LYS A 179 6.22 -14.01 18.85
CA LYS A 179 5.62 -15.01 17.96
C LYS A 179 4.15 -14.71 17.70
N ALA A 180 3.76 -14.83 16.43
CA ALA A 180 2.37 -14.77 16.04
C ALA A 180 1.73 -16.14 16.29
N SER A 181 0.60 -16.16 16.99
CA SER A 181 -0.15 -17.37 17.34
C SER A 181 -1.42 -17.46 16.50
N LEU A 182 -1.77 -18.65 16.03
CA LEU A 182 -3.00 -18.86 15.27
C LEU A 182 -4.21 -18.48 16.14
N TYR A 183 -4.96 -17.48 15.72
CA TYR A 183 -6.14 -16.96 16.42
C TYR A 183 -7.43 -17.60 15.90
N TYR A 184 -7.58 -17.64 14.57
CA TYR A 184 -8.76 -18.20 13.90
C TYR A 184 -8.43 -18.65 12.47
N THR A 185 -9.15 -19.64 11.94
CA THR A 185 -8.99 -20.14 10.57
C THR A 185 -10.22 -19.78 9.74
N LEU A 186 -10.02 -19.08 8.64
CA LEU A 186 -11.02 -18.81 7.61
C LEU A 186 -10.85 -19.84 6.46
N ASP A 187 -11.80 -19.85 5.52
CA ASP A 187 -11.88 -20.88 4.47
C ASP A 187 -10.63 -20.95 3.57
N ASN A 188 -9.89 -19.84 3.42
CA ASN A 188 -8.72 -19.76 2.54
C ASN A 188 -7.54 -18.97 3.14
N LYS A 189 -7.55 -18.71 4.44
CA LYS A 189 -6.52 -17.94 5.14
C LYS A 189 -6.63 -18.10 6.65
N ASN A 190 -5.57 -17.80 7.36
CA ASN A 190 -5.54 -17.77 8.81
C ASN A 190 -5.48 -16.34 9.35
N ILE A 191 -6.02 -16.15 10.54
CA ILE A 191 -5.87 -14.96 11.36
C ILE A 191 -4.93 -15.33 12.49
N TYR A 192 -3.87 -14.55 12.67
CA TYR A 192 -2.90 -14.68 13.75
C TYR A 192 -3.01 -13.48 14.70
N SER A 193 -2.93 -13.74 15.99
CA SER A 193 -2.70 -12.71 17.00
C SER A 193 -1.20 -12.59 17.28
N TYR A 194 -0.72 -11.37 17.45
CA TYR A 194 0.67 -11.09 17.79
C TYR A 194 0.70 -10.25 19.07
N CYS A 195 1.23 -10.85 20.14
CA CYS A 195 1.38 -10.20 21.45
C CYS A 195 0.10 -9.58 22.01
N LEU A 196 -1.03 -10.22 21.73
CA LEU A 196 -2.34 -9.91 22.26
C LEU A 196 -2.93 -11.17 22.92
N ASP A 197 -3.33 -11.04 24.18
CA ASP A 197 -4.06 -12.07 24.93
C ASP A 197 -5.54 -12.11 24.52
N SER A 198 -6.08 -10.97 24.09
CA SER A 198 -7.50 -10.83 23.77
C SER A 198 -7.72 -9.72 22.74
N ILE A 199 -8.72 -9.94 21.87
CA ILE A 199 -9.19 -8.99 20.86
C ILE A 199 -10.70 -8.96 20.99
N GLN A 200 -11.25 -7.88 21.53
CA GLN A 200 -12.66 -7.74 21.84
C GLN A 200 -13.33 -6.69 20.98
N ILE A 201 -14.57 -6.97 20.59
CA ILE A 201 -15.47 -6.06 19.91
C ILE A 201 -16.65 -5.75 20.85
N SER A 202 -17.13 -4.50 20.84
CA SER A 202 -18.33 -4.07 21.57
C SER A 202 -19.36 -3.47 20.63
N ASP A 203 -20.57 -4.02 20.62
CA ASP A 203 -21.71 -3.50 19.86
C ASP A 203 -22.64 -2.56 20.62
N ASP A 204 -22.67 -2.63 21.95
CA ASP A 204 -23.55 -1.82 22.80
C ASP A 204 -22.99 -1.64 24.22
N GLY A 205 -21.67 -1.48 24.32
CA GLY A 205 -20.96 -1.24 25.58
C GLY A 205 -20.43 -2.51 26.28
N GLU A 206 -20.90 -3.69 25.89
CA GLU A 206 -20.32 -4.98 26.34
C GLU A 206 -19.27 -5.46 25.35
N PHE A 207 -18.08 -5.81 25.86
CA PHE A 207 -16.97 -6.31 25.06
C PHE A 207 -16.98 -7.83 25.01
N ILE A 208 -17.05 -8.39 23.80
CA ILE A 208 -17.05 -9.83 23.52
C ILE A 208 -15.84 -10.15 22.64
N GLU A 209 -15.24 -11.34 22.80
CA GLU A 209 -14.11 -11.77 21.97
C GLU A 209 -14.47 -11.80 20.47
N LEU A 210 -13.59 -11.24 19.64
CA LEU A 210 -13.68 -11.24 18.17
C LEU A 210 -13.86 -12.66 17.62
N LYS A 211 -13.23 -13.65 18.25
CA LYS A 211 -13.39 -15.05 17.89
C LYS A 211 -14.87 -15.48 17.87
N ASN A 212 -15.68 -15.04 18.83
CA ASN A 212 -17.11 -15.40 18.90
C ASN A 212 -17.90 -14.78 17.74
N TYR A 213 -17.52 -13.58 17.30
CA TYR A 213 -18.11 -12.95 16.11
C TYR A 213 -17.69 -13.67 14.83
N LEU A 214 -16.43 -14.07 14.71
CA LEU A 214 -15.92 -14.81 13.54
C LEU A 214 -16.59 -16.17 13.32
N GLU A 215 -17.14 -16.77 14.37
CA GLU A 215 -17.95 -17.99 14.29
C GLU A 215 -19.32 -17.74 13.62
N GLN A 216 -19.86 -16.53 13.76
CA GLN A 216 -21.19 -16.15 13.23
C GLN A 216 -21.08 -15.46 11.87
N ASP A 217 -20.17 -14.49 11.77
CA ASP A 217 -19.88 -13.75 10.55
C ASP A 217 -18.37 -13.60 10.34
N LYS A 218 -17.86 -14.37 9.39
CA LYS A 218 -16.45 -14.33 8.99
C LYS A 218 -16.04 -12.98 8.37
N ASN A 219 -16.98 -12.17 7.90
CA ASN A 219 -16.69 -10.90 7.24
C ASN A 219 -16.33 -9.76 8.20
N ILE A 220 -16.62 -9.92 9.50
CA ILE A 220 -16.36 -8.90 10.53
C ILE A 220 -14.90 -8.42 10.53
N VAL A 221 -13.93 -9.30 10.20
CA VAL A 221 -12.51 -8.92 10.10
C VAL A 221 -12.27 -7.89 9.00
N TYR A 222 -13.01 -7.95 7.89
CA TYR A 222 -12.89 -7.00 6.79
C TYR A 222 -13.57 -5.68 7.14
N GLU A 223 -14.67 -5.73 7.89
CA GLU A 223 -15.28 -4.52 8.45
C GLU A 223 -14.29 -3.80 9.36
N ILE A 224 -13.60 -4.55 10.23
CA ILE A 224 -12.52 -4.02 11.06
C ILE A 224 -11.42 -3.39 10.22
N ILE A 225 -10.90 -4.11 9.22
CA ILE A 225 -9.85 -3.61 8.33
C ILE A 225 -10.28 -2.33 7.61
N ASN A 226 -11.54 -2.25 7.18
CA ASN A 226 -12.07 -1.08 6.47
C ASN A 226 -12.31 0.13 7.38
N ALA A 227 -12.50 -0.10 8.68
CA ALA A 227 -12.69 0.94 9.69
C ALA A 227 -11.38 1.55 10.20
N ILE A 228 -10.25 0.85 10.08
CA ILE A 228 -8.93 1.33 10.51
C ILE A 228 -8.12 2.00 9.38
N THR A 229 -7.19 2.87 9.77
CA THR A 229 -6.45 3.70 8.81
C THR A 229 -5.43 2.88 8.02
N TYR A 230 -5.49 2.93 6.70
CA TYR A 230 -4.46 2.39 5.81
C TYR A 230 -3.14 3.16 5.98
N LYS A 231 -2.04 2.43 6.20
CA LYS A 231 -0.70 3.01 6.34
C LYS A 231 0.15 2.73 5.09
N ASP A 232 0.31 1.46 4.72
CA ASP A 232 1.33 1.06 3.74
C ASP A 232 0.97 -0.15 2.90
N SER A 233 1.72 -0.37 1.83
CA SER A 233 1.67 -1.58 1.00
C SER A 233 3.07 -2.03 0.62
N LEU A 234 3.30 -3.34 0.63
CA LEU A 234 4.57 -3.95 0.25
C LEU A 234 4.58 -4.39 -1.21
N PHE A 235 5.77 -4.47 -1.79
CA PHE A 235 6.02 -4.99 -3.15
C PHE A 235 6.22 -6.50 -3.17
N ASP A 236 5.52 -7.22 -2.30
CA ASP A 236 5.59 -8.68 -2.14
C ASP A 236 4.43 -9.41 -2.85
N GLY A 237 3.64 -8.69 -3.64
CA GLY A 237 2.36 -9.12 -4.21
C GLY A 237 1.22 -8.18 -3.82
N GLY A 238 1.38 -7.39 -2.75
CA GLY A 238 0.45 -6.34 -2.35
C GLY A 238 -0.04 -6.44 -0.91
N THR A 239 0.77 -6.98 0.01
CA THR A 239 0.46 -6.98 1.45
C THR A 239 0.21 -5.57 1.93
N LYS A 240 -0.90 -5.36 2.66
CA LYS A 240 -1.33 -4.05 3.16
C LYS A 240 -1.22 -3.96 4.67
N ILE A 241 -0.78 -2.81 5.17
CA ILE A 241 -0.61 -2.52 6.60
C ILE A 241 -1.58 -1.41 6.99
N TYR A 242 -2.35 -1.66 8.04
CA TYR A 242 -3.33 -0.74 8.61
C TYR A 242 -2.98 -0.48 10.08
N LYS A 243 -3.11 0.76 10.54
CA LYS A 243 -2.74 1.17 11.90
C LYS A 243 -3.72 2.18 12.47
N ASP A 244 -4.02 2.03 13.74
CA ASP A 244 -4.67 3.06 14.55
C ASP A 244 -3.88 3.31 15.84
N GLY A 245 -3.79 4.59 16.25
CA GLY A 245 -3.02 5.03 17.41
C GLY A 245 -3.72 4.79 18.76
N GLY A 246 -4.99 4.40 18.74
CA GLY A 246 -5.90 4.43 19.89
C GLY A 246 -6.34 5.86 20.20
N THR A 247 -7.46 6.01 20.91
CA THR A 247 -8.22 7.26 21.20
C THR A 247 -9.25 7.68 20.15
N THR A 248 -9.42 6.89 19.09
CA THR A 248 -10.55 7.03 18.17
C THR A 248 -11.80 6.42 18.78
N GLU A 249 -12.98 6.78 18.27
CA GLU A 249 -14.23 6.12 18.68
C GLU A 249 -14.23 4.61 18.37
N TYR A 250 -13.31 4.15 17.51
CA TYR A 250 -13.23 2.79 17.02
C TYR A 250 -12.27 1.90 17.82
N THR A 251 -11.06 2.36 18.20
CA THR A 251 -10.14 1.55 19.02
C THR A 251 -9.72 2.23 20.32
N ASN A 252 -9.80 1.47 21.42
CA ASN A 252 -9.41 1.97 22.74
C ASN A 252 -7.90 1.93 22.95
N ASN A 253 -7.25 0.82 22.60
CA ASN A 253 -5.83 0.59 22.88
C ASN A 253 -4.93 0.76 21.64
N GLY A 254 -5.52 1.04 20.48
CA GLY A 254 -4.83 1.05 19.20
C GLY A 254 -4.53 -0.37 18.70
N ILE A 255 -4.41 -0.52 17.38
CA ILE A 255 -4.21 -1.81 16.74
C ILE A 255 -3.42 -1.65 15.45
N THR A 256 -2.68 -2.68 15.08
CA THR A 256 -2.09 -2.82 13.75
C THR A 256 -2.64 -4.10 13.12
N ILE A 257 -3.02 -4.01 11.85
CA ILE A 257 -3.40 -5.18 11.04
C ILE A 257 -2.52 -5.26 9.81
N ILE A 258 -1.94 -6.44 9.57
CA ILE A 258 -1.18 -6.75 8.37
C ILE A 258 -1.99 -7.78 7.59
N ASN A 259 -2.49 -7.39 6.42
CA ASN A 259 -3.29 -8.22 5.54
C ASN A 259 -2.41 -8.69 4.37
N CYS A 260 -1.96 -9.93 4.46
CA CYS A 260 -1.00 -10.51 3.53
C CYS A 260 -1.61 -10.68 2.14
N HIS A 261 -0.81 -10.37 1.13
CA HIS A 261 -1.14 -10.67 -0.25
C HIS A 261 0.14 -10.98 -1.02
N THR A 262 0.82 -12.06 -0.65
CA THR A 262 2.12 -12.37 -1.24
C THR A 262 2.00 -13.02 -2.63
N LEU A 263 3.07 -12.94 -3.43
CA LEU A 263 3.23 -13.65 -4.71
C LEU A 263 3.21 -15.17 -4.51
N ASP A 264 3.70 -15.64 -3.37
CA ASP A 264 3.70 -17.05 -2.97
C ASP A 264 2.32 -17.53 -2.46
N GLY A 265 1.29 -16.70 -2.61
CA GLY A 265 -0.10 -17.06 -2.36
C GLY A 265 -0.56 -16.91 -0.92
N ASN A 266 0.27 -16.40 0.00
CA ASN A 266 -0.17 -16.17 1.37
C ASN A 266 -1.24 -15.05 1.40
N ARG A 267 -2.34 -15.31 2.10
CA ARG A 267 -3.51 -14.42 2.25
C ARG A 267 -3.90 -14.19 3.71
N ASP A 268 -3.02 -14.54 4.63
CA ASP A 268 -3.23 -14.51 6.08
C ASP A 268 -3.34 -13.08 6.61
N ILE A 269 -3.85 -12.96 7.83
CA ILE A 269 -4.05 -11.68 8.52
C ILE A 269 -3.36 -11.75 9.87
N TYR A 270 -2.57 -10.74 10.21
CA TYR A 270 -1.93 -10.61 11.51
C TYR A 270 -2.50 -9.40 12.23
N ILE A 271 -2.93 -9.60 13.48
CA ILE A 271 -3.51 -8.55 14.33
C ILE A 271 -2.63 -8.40 15.56
N GLY A 272 -2.17 -7.19 15.84
CA GLY A 272 -1.29 -6.91 16.98
C GLY A 272 -1.48 -5.52 17.55
N PRO A 273 -0.71 -5.16 18.59
CA PRO A 273 -0.78 -3.85 19.23
C PRO A 273 -0.41 -2.72 18.26
N LYS A 274 -0.72 -1.48 18.65
CA LYS A 274 -0.50 -0.27 17.82
C LYS A 274 0.95 -0.08 17.36
N ASN A 275 1.92 -0.57 18.14
CA ASN A 275 3.34 -0.48 17.86
C ASN A 275 3.88 -1.68 17.06
N MET A 276 3.06 -2.69 16.73
CA MET A 276 3.48 -3.81 15.89
C MET A 276 4.01 -3.31 14.54
N THR A 277 5.10 -3.89 14.08
CA THR A 277 5.73 -3.59 12.79
C THR A 277 5.82 -4.85 11.94
N MET A 278 6.04 -4.68 10.63
CA MET A 278 6.25 -5.82 9.74
C MET A 278 7.55 -6.54 10.14
N ARG A 279 7.46 -7.84 10.39
CA ARG A 279 8.61 -8.74 10.67
C ARG A 279 8.78 -9.71 9.51
N SER A 280 10.00 -10.22 9.33
CA SER A 280 10.32 -11.08 8.17
C SER A 280 9.60 -12.43 8.17
N ASN A 281 9.21 -12.95 9.34
CA ASN A 281 8.42 -14.16 9.48
C ASN A 281 6.91 -13.96 9.22
N PHE A 282 6.43 -12.73 9.08
CA PHE A 282 5.03 -12.47 8.74
C PHE A 282 4.79 -12.69 7.24
N CYS A 283 3.59 -13.19 6.91
CA CYS A 283 3.18 -13.48 5.54
C CYS A 283 4.04 -14.55 4.82
N LYS A 284 4.82 -15.34 5.57
CA LYS A 284 5.61 -16.46 5.03
C LYS A 284 4.86 -17.77 5.20
N ASN A 285 4.86 -18.59 4.16
CA ASN A 285 4.27 -19.94 4.19
C ASN A 285 5.04 -20.88 5.12
N ASN A 286 6.34 -20.61 5.32
CA ASN A 286 7.16 -21.29 6.32
C ASN A 286 7.74 -20.25 7.29
N ASN A 287 7.55 -20.47 8.58
CA ASN A 287 8.02 -19.62 9.65
C ASN A 287 8.97 -20.34 10.60
N GLU A 288 9.63 -21.41 10.13
CA GLU A 288 10.67 -22.10 10.91
C GLU A 288 11.78 -21.13 11.31
N THR A 289 12.05 -21.11 12.61
CA THR A 289 13.09 -20.30 13.21
C THR A 289 14.06 -21.18 14.00
N PHE A 290 15.24 -20.64 14.26
CA PHE A 290 16.21 -21.23 15.17
C PHE A 290 16.76 -20.15 16.11
N VAL A 291 17.21 -20.55 17.29
CA VAL A 291 17.69 -19.61 18.32
C VAL A 291 19.19 -19.72 18.44
N ARG A 292 19.87 -18.57 18.58
CA ARG A 292 21.27 -18.49 18.97
C ARG A 292 21.46 -17.58 20.17
N THR A 293 22.19 -18.07 21.17
CA THR A 293 22.52 -17.30 22.38
C THR A 293 23.88 -16.60 22.24
N TYR A 294 23.89 -15.28 22.42
CA TYR A 294 25.10 -14.46 22.36
C TYR A 294 25.20 -13.51 23.54
N THR A 295 26.41 -13.32 24.05
CA THR A 295 26.72 -12.21 24.98
C THR A 295 27.20 -11.01 24.19
N ILE A 296 26.62 -9.84 24.47
CA ILE A 296 26.99 -8.57 23.83
C ILE A 296 28.23 -8.00 24.50
N LYS A 297 29.29 -7.76 23.73
CA LYS A 297 30.57 -7.21 24.23
C LYS A 297 30.75 -5.73 23.94
N SER A 298 30.26 -5.26 22.79
CA SER A 298 30.21 -3.84 22.47
C SER A 298 29.05 -3.56 21.51
N ILE A 299 28.54 -2.33 21.57
CA ILE A 299 27.51 -1.81 20.67
C ILE A 299 27.98 -0.41 20.26
N GLU A 300 28.05 -0.18 18.96
CA GLU A 300 28.38 1.12 18.36
C GLU A 300 27.33 1.44 17.28
N GLU A 301 26.99 2.71 17.10
CA GLU A 301 26.17 3.12 15.96
C GLU A 301 26.96 2.92 14.67
N TYR A 302 26.30 2.35 13.65
CA TYR A 302 26.91 2.12 12.35
C TYR A 302 26.25 3.03 11.31
N ASN A 303 27.03 4.00 10.83
CA ASN A 303 26.53 5.06 9.95
C ASN A 303 27.13 5.02 8.54
N GLU A 304 27.90 3.98 8.21
CA GLU A 304 28.51 3.83 6.89
C GLU A 304 27.49 3.31 5.86
N GLN A 305 27.65 3.73 4.60
CA GLN A 305 26.81 3.29 3.48
C GLN A 305 26.97 1.78 3.25
N GLN A 306 25.85 1.05 3.27
CA GLN A 306 25.82 -0.39 3.03
C GLN A 306 25.37 -0.68 1.60
N TYR A 307 25.74 -1.86 1.09
CA TYR A 307 25.41 -2.30 -0.25
C TYR A 307 24.88 -3.73 -0.22
N GLU A 308 23.75 -3.99 -0.88
CA GLU A 308 23.24 -5.32 -1.18
C GLU A 308 23.35 -5.54 -2.69
N ASP A 309 24.09 -6.57 -3.11
CA ASP A 309 24.35 -6.87 -4.54
C ASP A 309 24.85 -5.66 -5.36
N GLY A 310 25.66 -4.82 -4.72
CA GLY A 310 26.22 -3.60 -5.33
C GLY A 310 25.27 -2.41 -5.39
N ILE A 311 24.05 -2.55 -4.86
CA ILE A 311 23.06 -1.48 -4.78
C ILE A 311 23.13 -0.83 -3.40
N PRO A 312 23.27 0.50 -3.30
CA PRO A 312 23.26 1.18 -2.01
C PRO A 312 21.91 0.99 -1.32
N VAL A 313 21.94 0.52 -0.09
CA VAL A 313 20.76 0.32 0.77
C VAL A 313 20.78 1.28 1.95
N THR A 314 19.60 1.66 2.42
CA THR A 314 19.43 2.55 3.58
C THR A 314 18.56 1.86 4.61
N TYR A 315 19.08 1.79 5.84
CA TYR A 315 18.35 1.25 6.99
C TYR A 315 18.02 2.37 7.96
N GLY A 316 16.94 2.20 8.73
CA GLY A 316 16.52 3.21 9.70
C GLY A 316 17.48 3.35 10.88
N LYS A 317 18.05 2.22 11.33
CA LYS A 317 19.06 2.16 12.38
C LYS A 317 19.97 0.96 12.14
N SER A 318 21.28 1.17 12.21
CA SER A 318 22.27 0.09 12.09
C SER A 318 23.21 0.13 13.28
N LEU A 319 23.52 -1.04 13.82
CA LEU A 319 24.40 -1.20 14.98
C LEU A 319 25.55 -2.12 14.61
N LYS A 320 26.78 -1.70 14.93
CA LYS A 320 27.95 -2.57 14.91
C LYS A 320 28.05 -3.23 16.28
N VAL A 321 27.86 -4.55 16.31
CA VAL A 321 27.73 -5.30 17.56
C VAL A 321 28.80 -6.38 17.62
N THR A 322 29.56 -6.40 18.71
CA THR A 322 30.51 -7.49 18.99
C THR A 322 29.84 -8.52 19.88
N LEU A 323 29.76 -9.75 19.41
CA LEU A 323 29.11 -10.89 20.03
C LEU A 323 30.15 -11.90 20.49
N SER A 324 29.89 -12.63 21.58
CA SER A 324 30.62 -13.85 21.92
C SER A 324 29.67 -15.01 22.18
N GLN A 325 30.02 -16.20 21.69
CA GLN A 325 29.42 -17.45 22.12
C GLN A 325 30.25 -18.10 23.24
N PHE A 326 29.64 -19.01 23.99
CA PHE A 326 30.37 -19.84 24.95
C PHE A 326 31.51 -20.60 24.26
N GLN A 327 32.73 -20.47 24.76
CA GLN A 327 33.94 -21.12 24.25
C GLN A 327 34.34 -20.76 22.79
N ALA A 328 33.78 -19.69 22.21
CA ALA A 328 34.16 -19.22 20.87
C ALA A 328 34.82 -17.84 20.91
N GLU A 329 35.52 -17.49 19.83
CA GLU A 329 36.04 -16.14 19.64
C GLU A 329 34.92 -15.12 19.48
N THR A 330 35.22 -13.88 19.85
CA THR A 330 34.31 -12.75 19.61
C THR A 330 34.24 -12.44 18.12
N LYS A 331 33.04 -12.15 17.63
CA LYS A 331 32.80 -11.74 16.25
C LYS A 331 32.03 -10.43 16.21
N THR A 332 32.36 -9.57 15.27
CA THR A 332 31.67 -8.31 15.07
C THR A 332 30.77 -8.41 13.84
N VAL A 333 29.51 -8.08 14.02
CA VAL A 333 28.48 -8.09 12.97
C VAL A 333 27.79 -6.73 12.87
N ILE A 334 27.18 -6.47 11.72
CA ILE A 334 26.31 -5.30 11.53
C ILE A 334 24.88 -5.80 11.63
N ILE A 335 24.09 -5.19 12.51
CA ILE A 335 22.69 -5.50 12.72
C ILE A 335 21.86 -4.31 12.27
N ASN A 336 21.01 -4.53 11.27
CA ASN A 336 20.15 -3.51 10.69
C ASN A 336 18.71 -3.65 11.21
N ASN A 337 18.05 -2.52 11.46
CA ASN A 337 16.64 -2.42 11.86
C ASN A 337 16.25 -3.28 13.08
N LEU A 338 17.15 -3.42 14.07
CA LEU A 338 16.84 -4.18 15.27
C LEU A 338 15.69 -3.52 16.05
N TYR A 339 14.63 -4.30 16.28
CA TYR A 339 13.42 -3.84 16.96
C TYR A 339 13.62 -3.66 18.48
N ASP A 340 14.44 -4.51 19.08
CA ASP A 340 14.65 -4.55 20.53
C ASP A 340 15.96 -3.84 20.92
N ALA A 341 16.00 -3.27 22.13
CA ALA A 341 17.20 -2.63 22.64
C ALA A 341 18.17 -3.67 23.23
N LEU A 342 19.45 -3.57 22.84
CA LEU A 342 20.53 -4.38 23.38
C LEU A 342 21.35 -3.61 24.43
N GLU A 343 21.84 -4.32 25.42
CA GLU A 343 22.70 -3.81 26.49
C GLU A 343 24.06 -4.53 26.47
N VAL A 344 25.14 -3.77 26.67
CA VAL A 344 26.49 -4.33 26.78
C VAL A 344 26.62 -5.21 28.02
N ASN A 345 27.38 -6.30 27.92
CA ASN A 345 27.60 -7.32 28.93
C ASN A 345 26.35 -8.12 29.35
N GLN A 346 25.28 -8.04 28.57
CA GLN A 346 24.10 -8.87 28.75
C GLN A 346 24.07 -10.00 27.72
N THR A 347 23.38 -11.09 28.05
CA THR A 347 23.19 -12.24 27.17
C THR A 347 21.78 -12.21 26.58
N TYR A 348 21.67 -12.50 25.30
CA TYR A 348 20.42 -12.53 24.56
C TYR A 348 20.29 -13.81 23.75
N GLU A 349 19.06 -14.31 23.67
CA GLU A 349 18.62 -15.28 22.68
C GLU A 349 18.14 -14.51 21.45
N PHE A 350 18.81 -14.72 20.33
CA PHE A 350 18.45 -14.21 19.02
C PHE A 350 17.70 -15.30 18.27
N GLU A 351 16.48 -15.01 17.86
CA GLU A 351 15.72 -15.89 16.99
C GLU A 351 15.92 -15.48 15.54
N PHE A 352 16.29 -16.45 14.69
CA PHE A 352 16.61 -16.25 13.28
C PHE A 352 15.66 -17.02 12.37
N MET A 353 15.41 -16.47 11.18
CA MET A 353 14.72 -17.16 10.10
C MET A 353 15.58 -17.15 8.84
N ILE A 354 15.73 -18.31 8.21
CA ILE A 354 16.52 -18.46 6.99
C ILE A 354 15.80 -17.78 5.82
N LEU A 355 16.51 -16.90 5.10
CA LEU A 355 15.96 -16.14 3.98
C LEU A 355 15.62 -17.00 2.75
N ASN A 356 16.43 -18.03 2.50
CA ASN A 356 16.25 -18.96 1.39
C ASN A 356 16.65 -20.38 1.81
N LYS A 357 15.70 -21.33 1.73
CA LYS A 357 15.91 -22.74 2.11
C LYS A 357 16.96 -23.46 1.25
N ASP A 358 17.23 -22.99 0.05
CA ASP A 358 18.21 -23.60 -0.84
C ASP A 358 19.67 -23.25 -0.46
N LEU A 359 19.87 -22.29 0.45
CA LEU A 359 21.19 -21.90 0.92
C LEU A 359 21.65 -22.82 2.05
N LYS A 360 22.82 -23.45 1.88
CA LYS A 360 23.50 -24.13 2.98
C LYS A 360 24.07 -23.09 3.93
N ILE A 361 23.50 -23.03 5.13
CA ILE A 361 24.00 -22.18 6.22
C ILE A 361 24.95 -23.01 7.08
N ASN A 362 26.13 -22.46 7.32
CA ASN A 362 27.05 -23.00 8.31
C ASN A 362 26.63 -22.47 9.69
N ASP A 363 26.82 -23.29 10.73
CA ASP A 363 26.50 -22.90 12.11
C ASP A 363 27.59 -22.03 12.73
N ASP A 364 27.83 -20.87 12.13
CA ASP A 364 28.78 -19.87 12.57
C ASP A 364 28.17 -18.46 12.45
N ILE A 365 28.68 -17.51 13.25
CA ILE A 365 28.12 -16.15 13.34
C ILE A 365 28.11 -15.45 11.98
N ASP A 366 29.19 -15.55 11.21
CA ASP A 366 29.32 -14.83 9.94
C ASP A 366 28.30 -15.37 8.92
N SER A 367 28.12 -16.70 8.85
CA SER A 367 27.14 -17.32 7.96
C SER A 367 25.70 -17.05 8.39
N ILE A 368 25.41 -17.07 9.69
CA ILE A 368 24.04 -16.88 10.19
C ILE A 368 23.57 -15.44 9.93
N PHE A 369 24.36 -14.44 10.33
CA PHE A 369 24.01 -13.03 10.15
C PHE A 369 24.00 -12.59 8.68
N LYS A 370 24.59 -13.38 7.78
CA LYS A 370 24.57 -13.12 6.34
C LYS A 370 23.32 -13.69 5.64
N TYR A 371 22.82 -14.85 6.08
CA TYR A 371 21.79 -15.60 5.35
C TYR A 371 20.47 -15.76 6.11
N ALA A 372 20.39 -15.26 7.34
CA ALA A 372 19.19 -15.29 8.15
C ALA A 372 18.84 -13.91 8.70
N ASP A 373 17.54 -13.64 8.78
CA ASP A 373 17.00 -12.44 9.40
C ASP A 373 16.78 -12.66 10.89
N ILE A 374 17.08 -11.64 11.70
CA ILE A 374 16.71 -11.62 13.11
C ILE A 374 15.21 -11.35 13.23
N ILE A 375 14.48 -12.31 13.77
CA ILE A 375 13.04 -12.21 14.07
C ILE A 375 12.81 -11.50 15.38
N SER A 376 13.58 -11.86 16.41
CA SER A 376 13.40 -11.34 17.76
C SER A 376 14.68 -11.47 18.58
N THR A 377 14.80 -10.67 19.63
CA THR A 377 15.83 -10.85 20.65
C THR A 377 15.23 -10.81 22.04
N LYS A 378 15.68 -11.71 22.92
CA LYS A 378 15.19 -11.82 24.29
C LYS A 378 16.36 -11.89 25.26
N LYS A 379 16.40 -10.99 26.24
CA LYS A 379 17.39 -11.04 27.32
C LYS A 379 17.23 -12.34 28.10
N THR A 380 18.35 -12.99 28.42
CA THR A 380 18.36 -14.30 29.08
C THR A 380 19.46 -14.39 30.12
N ASP A 381 19.23 -15.21 31.14
CA ASP A 381 20.21 -15.53 32.18
C ASP A 381 21.03 -16.80 31.84
N LYS A 382 20.83 -17.38 30.64
CA LYS A 382 21.58 -18.56 30.17
C LYS A 382 23.08 -18.25 30.12
N VAL A 383 23.86 -19.09 30.78
CA VAL A 383 25.33 -19.00 30.86
C VAL A 383 25.97 -20.37 30.71
N GLY A 384 27.22 -20.41 30.23
CA GLY A 384 27.97 -21.66 30.16
C GLY A 384 27.36 -22.69 29.21
N LEU A 385 27.16 -23.92 29.70
CA LEU A 385 26.59 -25.02 28.93
C LEU A 385 25.13 -24.78 28.52
N ASP A 386 24.41 -23.91 29.23
CA ASP A 386 23.02 -23.56 28.87
C ASP A 386 22.93 -22.67 27.62
N GLN A 387 24.09 -22.19 27.13
CA GLN A 387 24.22 -21.47 25.85
C GLN A 387 24.49 -22.42 24.66
N ILE A 388 24.51 -23.75 24.86
CA ILE A 388 24.69 -24.72 23.77
C ILE A 388 23.54 -24.59 22.78
N GLN A 389 23.89 -24.43 21.51
CA GLN A 389 22.95 -24.16 20.43
C GLN A 389 22.30 -25.44 19.93
N GLU A 390 21.00 -25.39 19.66
CA GLU A 390 20.34 -26.44 18.89
C GLU A 390 20.83 -26.43 17.44
N SER A 391 20.95 -27.62 16.84
CA SER A 391 21.28 -27.75 15.42
C SER A 391 20.27 -26.99 14.55
N ILE A 392 20.77 -26.24 13.57
CA ILE A 392 19.91 -25.63 12.54
C ILE A 392 19.16 -26.77 11.84
N LYS A 393 17.83 -26.71 11.84
CA LYS A 393 16.96 -27.74 11.26
C LYS A 393 16.77 -27.55 9.76
#